data_AF-A0A4R6ZGX2-F1
#
_entry.id   AF-A0A4R6ZGX2-F1
#
_cell.length_a   1.000
_cell.length_b   1.000
_cell.length_c   1.000
_cell.angle_alpha   90.00
_cell.angle_beta   90.00
_cell.angle_gamma   90.00
#
_symmetry.space_group_name_H-M   'P 1'
#
loop_
_entity.id
_entity.type
_entity.pdbx_description
1 polymer ?
#
loop_
_entity_poly.entity_id
_entity_poly.type
_entity_poly.pdbx_seq_one_letter_code
_entity_poly.pdbx_strand_id
1 'polypeptide(L)'
;MSDLPDESHPEGPYDRLSQTPRPKLSNTELSRFIDFIEKFEEETEHSLSLSHGYREMRMMLHLMRNHLAGRLTTPTSLADASGLSYGTAKRGIESIIQRGLILSRPRTKSGKTVSLHPSPMMIDEWEAYANRIKGLLGPLFGVDPASDTGRRIFLDEAATDRVISPPAVLSARLELKGGLRGLIHADPTFTAMHNLKQQLESIFGLEIHNSARSIDDLLEAILANAGRPKSRYDLVACDLPWFGELASKGILLPLDRFIRRDAYDLSDFHPVAIQSSRYAGQQYGIPLQTTPELLCYRKDILEEAQLAPPTTTEELVKAARRLHDPGRGRYGIAWNAARGTPLGHTFSFLMAKFGQPIINLRRCEGGYDFQEATGEALRPMFQSDAAYRACEYMLDILKYSPPNILHMAWYERAQSYASGEACMAYCYTLLAPLIEFDQTSPAWGKTGYLSHPVGNHGRPITPIGGYALAIPANLSEERIENVWTALRHLTSANMSKLYILNGSLVTPRFSVSQDPEVSALSPLIKIVDDMARKDILQAWPRPPVPGITDVISIAGHEIFEVLDGRRSIKKALSMAQDRADRVMRDRGYY
;
A
#
# COMPACT_ATOMS: atom_id res chain seq x y z
N MET A 1 -34.27 17.59 -99.84
CA MET A 1 -35.42 16.68 -100.02
C MET A 1 -35.28 15.57 -98.99
N SER A 2 -36.37 15.33 -98.25
CA SER A 2 -36.73 14.16 -97.42
C SER A 2 -35.73 13.74 -96.32
N ASP A 3 -36.06 13.93 -95.03
CA ASP A 3 -36.96 13.07 -94.20
C ASP A 3 -36.29 11.70 -93.95
N LEU A 4 -36.10 11.14 -92.74
CA LEU A 4 -36.64 11.30 -91.39
C LEU A 4 -35.72 10.47 -90.41
N PRO A 5 -35.94 10.48 -89.07
CA PRO A 5 -35.06 10.09 -87.95
C PRO A 5 -35.29 8.61 -87.56
N ASP A 6 -34.88 7.98 -86.45
CA ASP A 6 -34.56 8.31 -85.04
C ASP A 6 -33.95 7.01 -84.46
N GLU A 7 -33.14 7.08 -83.40
CA GLU A 7 -33.26 6.14 -82.26
C GLU A 7 -32.43 6.68 -81.09
N SER A 8 -33.03 7.66 -80.43
CA SER A 8 -32.93 7.94 -79.01
C SER A 8 -32.81 6.66 -78.17
N HIS A 9 -31.69 6.49 -77.45
CA HIS A 9 -31.69 5.66 -76.26
C HIS A 9 -32.67 6.29 -75.24
N PRO A 10 -33.63 5.52 -74.70
CA PRO A 10 -34.61 6.07 -73.78
C PRO A 10 -33.91 6.42 -72.45
N GLU A 11 -33.83 7.72 -72.15
CA GLU A 11 -33.61 8.22 -70.78
C GLU A 11 -34.81 7.79 -69.92
N GLY A 12 -34.71 6.59 -69.33
CA GLY A 12 -35.66 6.11 -68.36
C GLY A 12 -35.56 6.89 -67.04
N PRO A 13 -36.64 6.98 -66.25
CA PRO A 13 -36.69 7.76 -65.00
C PRO A 13 -35.84 7.18 -63.85
N TYR A 14 -34.87 6.31 -64.14
CA TYR A 14 -34.04 5.60 -63.18
C TYR A 14 -32.56 6.01 -63.21
N ASP A 15 -32.15 6.95 -64.06
CA ASP A 15 -30.75 7.40 -64.19
C ASP A 15 -30.25 8.35 -63.09
N ARG A 16 -30.89 8.35 -61.92
CA ARG A 16 -30.45 9.11 -60.74
C ARG A 16 -30.52 8.33 -59.44
N LEU A 17 -30.16 7.05 -59.42
CA LEU A 17 -29.90 6.33 -58.17
C LEU A 17 -28.76 5.29 -58.31
N SER A 18 -27.59 5.71 -58.80
CA SER A 18 -26.33 5.09 -58.39
C SER A 18 -25.59 6.04 -57.46
N GLN A 19 -26.19 6.29 -56.29
CA GLN A 19 -25.35 6.60 -55.12
C GLN A 19 -24.63 5.29 -54.77
N THR A 20 -23.59 4.94 -55.53
CA THR A 20 -22.66 3.89 -55.11
C THR A 20 -22.19 4.33 -53.72
N PRO A 21 -22.52 3.59 -52.65
CA PRO A 21 -22.14 4.00 -51.31
C PRO A 21 -20.64 4.17 -51.32
N ARG A 22 -20.15 5.41 -51.17
CA ARG A 22 -18.71 5.65 -51.03
C ARG A 22 -18.31 5.05 -49.69
N PRO A 23 -17.56 3.94 -49.65
CA PRO A 23 -17.19 3.35 -48.39
C PRO A 23 -16.33 4.36 -47.63
N LYS A 24 -16.70 4.63 -46.37
CA LYS A 24 -15.97 5.55 -45.48
C LYS A 24 -14.71 4.90 -44.87
N LEU A 25 -14.49 3.62 -45.16
CA LEU A 25 -13.38 2.80 -44.70
C LEU A 25 -12.74 2.13 -45.92
N SER A 26 -11.42 2.02 -45.93
CA SER A 26 -10.72 1.25 -46.96
C SER A 26 -11.09 -0.23 -46.89
N ASN A 27 -11.01 -0.94 -48.01
CA ASN A 27 -11.22 -2.40 -48.05
C ASN A 27 -10.28 -3.12 -47.08
N THR A 28 -9.06 -2.60 -46.89
CA THR A 28 -8.08 -3.13 -45.93
C THR A 28 -8.55 -2.97 -44.49
N GLU A 29 -9.06 -1.79 -44.11
CA GLU A 29 -9.60 -1.56 -42.76
C GLU A 29 -10.86 -2.41 -42.52
N LEU A 30 -11.73 -2.53 -43.53
CA LEU A 30 -12.93 -3.34 -43.43
C LEU A 30 -12.58 -4.83 -43.29
N SER A 31 -11.60 -5.34 -44.04
CA SER A 31 -11.11 -6.71 -43.93
C SER A 31 -10.54 -6.97 -42.53
N ARG A 32 -9.67 -6.08 -42.02
CA ARG A 32 -9.12 -6.21 -40.66
C ARG A 32 -10.21 -6.23 -39.59
N PHE A 33 -11.27 -5.43 -39.77
CA PHE A 33 -12.41 -5.43 -38.85
C PHE A 33 -13.20 -6.74 -38.92
N ILE A 34 -13.44 -7.29 -40.12
CA ILE A 34 -14.10 -8.59 -40.28
C ILE A 34 -13.27 -9.70 -39.62
N ASP A 35 -11.96 -9.75 -39.89
CA ASP A 35 -11.03 -10.72 -39.28
C ASP A 35 -11.02 -10.59 -37.75
N PHE A 36 -11.13 -9.36 -37.23
CA PHE A 36 -11.25 -9.12 -35.79
C PHE A 36 -12.55 -9.68 -35.23
N ILE A 37 -13.69 -9.49 -35.89
CA ILE A 37 -14.97 -10.02 -35.43
C ILE A 37 -14.97 -11.55 -35.40
N GLU A 38 -14.47 -12.20 -36.46
CA GLU A 38 -14.36 -13.66 -36.51
C GLU A 38 -13.52 -14.20 -35.34
N LYS A 39 -12.31 -13.65 -35.14
CA LYS A 39 -11.44 -14.04 -34.02
C LYS A 39 -12.03 -13.69 -32.66
N PHE A 40 -12.74 -12.56 -32.55
CA PHE A 40 -13.38 -12.15 -31.32
C PHE A 40 -14.49 -13.14 -30.93
N GLU A 41 -15.30 -13.60 -31.89
CA GLU A 41 -16.34 -14.61 -31.67
C GLU A 41 -15.70 -15.95 -31.28
N GLU A 42 -14.69 -16.42 -32.02
CA GLU A 42 -13.95 -17.66 -31.70
C GLU A 42 -13.37 -17.63 -30.29
N GLU A 43 -12.66 -16.56 -29.92
CA GLU A 43 -12.07 -16.43 -28.58
C GLU A 43 -13.14 -16.35 -27.49
N THR A 44 -14.30 -15.75 -27.78
CA THR A 44 -15.43 -15.69 -26.84
C THR A 44 -16.02 -17.07 -26.60
N GLU A 45 -16.15 -17.91 -27.64
CA GLU A 45 -16.65 -19.27 -27.52
C GLU A 45 -15.64 -20.22 -26.87
N HIS A 46 -14.35 -20.04 -27.13
CA HIS A 46 -13.29 -20.95 -26.66
C HIS A 46 -12.79 -20.63 -25.25
N SER A 47 -12.71 -19.35 -24.88
CA SER A 47 -12.11 -18.93 -23.61
C SER A 47 -13.10 -18.90 -22.44
N LEU A 48 -14.38 -18.65 -22.73
CA LEU A 48 -15.41 -18.59 -21.71
C LEU A 48 -16.24 -19.86 -21.74
N SER A 49 -16.42 -20.48 -20.57
CA SER A 49 -17.32 -21.61 -20.41
C SER A 49 -18.78 -21.15 -20.54
N LEU A 50 -19.27 -20.85 -21.75
CA LEU A 50 -20.63 -20.38 -22.02
C LEU A 50 -21.53 -21.50 -22.57
N SER A 51 -22.79 -21.51 -22.13
CA SER A 51 -23.84 -22.35 -22.71
C SER A 51 -24.77 -21.51 -23.60
N HIS A 52 -24.99 -21.99 -24.84
CA HIS A 52 -25.68 -21.27 -25.91
C HIS A 52 -27.20 -21.07 -25.73
N GLY A 53 -27.77 -21.30 -24.53
CA GLY A 53 -29.21 -21.24 -24.27
C GLY A 53 -29.71 -20.14 -23.32
N TYR A 54 -28.84 -19.57 -22.46
CA TYR A 54 -29.29 -18.79 -21.30
C TYR A 54 -28.83 -17.32 -21.26
N ARG A 55 -28.30 -16.78 -22.36
CA ARG A 55 -27.71 -15.42 -22.40
C ARG A 55 -26.69 -15.21 -21.26
N GLU A 56 -25.91 -16.25 -20.96
CA GLU A 56 -25.05 -16.32 -19.77
C GLU A 56 -24.03 -15.18 -19.72
N MET A 57 -23.54 -14.71 -20.87
CA MET A 57 -22.66 -13.55 -20.99
C MET A 57 -23.18 -12.33 -20.19
N ARG A 58 -24.47 -12.00 -20.29
CA ARG A 58 -25.05 -10.84 -19.57
C ARG A 58 -25.05 -11.06 -18.06
N MET A 59 -25.38 -12.28 -17.62
CA MET A 59 -25.36 -12.64 -16.21
C MET A 59 -23.92 -12.55 -15.67
N MET A 60 -22.96 -13.14 -16.39
CA MET A 60 -21.55 -13.15 -16.00
C MET A 60 -20.96 -11.73 -15.94
N LEU A 61 -21.22 -10.88 -16.94
CA LEU A 61 -20.83 -9.47 -16.93
C LEU A 61 -21.38 -8.72 -15.71
N HIS A 62 -22.66 -8.90 -15.41
CA HIS A 62 -23.31 -8.27 -14.26
C HIS A 62 -22.68 -8.73 -12.94
N LEU A 63 -22.41 -10.03 -12.83
CA LEU A 63 -21.79 -10.63 -11.65
C LEU A 63 -20.36 -10.13 -11.45
N MET A 64 -19.52 -10.17 -12.48
CA MET A 64 -18.13 -9.67 -12.43
C MET A 64 -18.09 -8.18 -12.10
N ARG A 65 -18.94 -7.37 -12.74
CA ARG A 65 -19.03 -5.93 -12.46
C ARG A 65 -19.42 -5.64 -11.02
N ASN A 66 -20.38 -6.39 -10.47
CA ASN A 66 -20.78 -6.23 -9.09
C ASN A 66 -19.68 -6.69 -8.13
N HIS A 67 -19.00 -7.80 -8.42
CA HIS A 67 -17.89 -8.28 -7.62
C HIS A 67 -16.74 -7.26 -7.53
N LEU A 68 -16.28 -6.73 -8.67
CA LEU A 68 -15.23 -5.72 -8.72
C LEU A 68 -15.62 -4.42 -8.02
N ALA A 69 -16.91 -4.06 -8.04
CA ALA A 69 -17.44 -2.89 -7.35
C ALA A 69 -17.84 -3.14 -5.89
N GLY A 70 -17.61 -4.34 -5.34
CA GLY A 70 -18.03 -4.71 -3.98
C GLY A 70 -19.55 -4.74 -3.75
N ARG A 71 -20.35 -4.81 -4.82
CA ARG A 71 -21.82 -4.85 -4.75
C ARG A 71 -22.35 -6.27 -4.64
N LEU A 72 -23.43 -6.42 -3.88
CA LEU A 72 -24.10 -7.71 -3.69
C LEU A 72 -24.87 -8.13 -4.95
N THR A 73 -24.70 -9.38 -5.38
CA THR A 73 -25.55 -9.99 -6.41
C THR A 73 -26.49 -11.03 -5.79
N THR A 74 -27.80 -10.86 -6.01
CA THR A 74 -28.84 -11.84 -5.62
C THR A 74 -29.28 -12.67 -6.82
N PRO A 75 -29.88 -13.86 -6.62
CA PRO A 75 -30.45 -14.63 -7.74
C PRO A 75 -31.45 -13.84 -8.58
N THR A 76 -32.30 -13.01 -7.95
CA THR A 76 -33.25 -12.14 -8.64
C THR A 76 -32.54 -11.07 -9.46
N SER A 77 -31.56 -10.37 -8.89
CA SER A 77 -30.81 -9.34 -9.62
C SER A 77 -30.06 -9.92 -10.82
N LEU A 78 -29.50 -11.12 -10.67
CA LEU A 78 -28.80 -11.80 -11.76
C LEU A 78 -29.78 -12.28 -12.84
N ALA A 79 -30.95 -12.75 -12.44
CA ALA A 79 -32.01 -13.13 -13.36
C ALA A 79 -32.51 -11.93 -14.17
N ASP A 80 -32.73 -10.80 -13.53
CA ASP A 80 -33.15 -9.55 -14.19
C ASP A 80 -32.12 -9.08 -15.22
N ALA A 81 -30.82 -9.17 -14.88
CA ALA A 81 -29.73 -8.79 -15.78
C ALA A 81 -29.66 -9.63 -17.07
N SER A 82 -30.18 -10.87 -17.06
CA SER A 82 -30.21 -11.73 -18.25
C SER A 82 -31.17 -11.25 -19.34
N GLY A 83 -32.22 -10.50 -18.95
CA GLY A 83 -33.33 -10.14 -19.83
C GLY A 83 -34.21 -11.33 -20.25
N LEU A 84 -34.13 -12.47 -19.56
CA LEU A 84 -34.99 -13.64 -19.77
C LEU A 84 -36.14 -13.68 -18.75
N SER A 85 -37.13 -14.55 -18.99
CA SER A 85 -38.14 -14.84 -17.97
C SER A 85 -37.48 -15.48 -16.74
N TYR A 86 -38.01 -15.19 -15.55
CA TYR A 86 -37.42 -15.64 -14.28
C TYR A 86 -37.16 -17.16 -14.23
N GLY A 87 -38.08 -17.98 -14.72
CA GLY A 87 -37.92 -19.44 -14.74
C GLY A 87 -36.78 -19.92 -15.64
N THR A 88 -36.59 -19.29 -16.80
CA THR A 88 -35.47 -19.61 -17.71
C THR A 88 -34.15 -19.08 -17.16
N ALA A 89 -34.14 -17.86 -16.63
CA ALA A 89 -32.97 -17.28 -16.00
C ALA A 89 -32.49 -18.11 -14.80
N LYS A 90 -33.41 -18.60 -13.96
CA LYS A 90 -33.09 -19.48 -12.83
C LYS A 90 -32.37 -20.75 -13.25
N ARG A 91 -32.85 -21.44 -14.31
CA ARG A 91 -32.17 -22.64 -14.85
C ARG A 91 -30.77 -22.30 -15.38
N GLY A 92 -30.61 -21.15 -16.04
CA GLY A 92 -29.31 -20.66 -16.46
C GLY A 92 -28.35 -20.44 -15.28
N ILE A 93 -28.82 -19.77 -14.22
CA ILE A 93 -28.03 -19.56 -13.01
C ILE A 93 -27.64 -20.89 -12.36
N GLU A 94 -28.56 -21.84 -12.24
CA GLU A 94 -28.28 -23.18 -11.70
C GLU A 94 -27.24 -23.94 -12.54
N SER A 95 -27.31 -23.85 -13.87
CA SER A 95 -26.32 -24.41 -14.80
C SER A 95 -24.93 -23.80 -14.59
N ILE A 96 -24.83 -22.47 -14.44
CA ILE A 96 -23.55 -21.79 -14.19
C ILE A 96 -22.97 -22.21 -12.82
N ILE A 97 -23.82 -22.33 -11.79
CA ILE A 97 -23.40 -22.82 -10.46
C ILE A 97 -22.90 -24.27 -10.53
N GLN A 98 -23.60 -25.15 -11.24
CA GLN A 98 -23.22 -26.56 -11.37
C GLN A 98 -21.86 -26.74 -12.07
N ARG A 99 -21.50 -25.82 -12.97
CA ARG A 99 -20.18 -25.78 -13.62
C ARG A 99 -19.10 -25.13 -12.76
N GLY A 100 -19.42 -24.73 -11.54
CA GLY A 100 -18.45 -24.17 -10.58
C GLY A 100 -18.10 -22.70 -10.80
N LEU A 101 -18.65 -22.05 -11.82
CA LEU A 101 -18.31 -20.66 -12.17
C LEU A 101 -18.90 -19.66 -11.16
N ILE A 102 -20.04 -19.96 -10.56
CA ILE A 102 -20.67 -19.13 -9.51
C ILE A 102 -20.61 -19.84 -8.16
N LEU A 103 -20.11 -19.11 -7.15
CA LEU A 103 -20.25 -19.47 -5.76
C LEU A 103 -21.57 -18.93 -5.20
N SER A 104 -22.41 -19.82 -4.70
CA SER A 104 -23.63 -19.47 -3.96
C SER A 104 -23.36 -19.53 -2.47
N ARG A 105 -23.44 -18.38 -1.80
CA ARG A 105 -23.18 -18.25 -0.36
C ARG A 105 -24.44 -17.87 0.41
N PRO A 106 -24.84 -18.63 1.46
CA PRO A 106 -25.92 -18.25 2.35
C PRO A 106 -25.69 -16.89 3.03
N ARG A 107 -26.72 -16.04 3.03
CA ARG A 107 -26.71 -14.74 3.75
C ARG A 107 -27.26 -14.84 5.17
N THR A 108 -28.07 -15.87 5.45
CA THR A 108 -28.71 -16.09 6.75
C THR A 108 -28.43 -17.50 7.24
N LYS A 109 -28.51 -17.72 8.56
CA LYS A 109 -28.34 -19.05 9.17
C LYS A 109 -29.34 -20.09 8.64
N SER A 110 -30.52 -19.64 8.19
CA SER A 110 -31.55 -20.52 7.63
C SER A 110 -31.28 -20.93 6.18
N GLY A 111 -30.30 -20.33 5.51
CA GLY A 111 -29.97 -20.60 4.11
C GLY A 111 -30.99 -20.09 3.10
N LYS A 112 -32.12 -19.52 3.53
CA LYS A 112 -33.25 -19.12 2.65
C LYS A 112 -32.89 -18.03 1.64
N THR A 113 -31.90 -17.22 1.97
CA THR A 113 -31.42 -16.12 1.13
C THR A 113 -29.95 -16.35 0.81
N VAL A 114 -29.59 -16.29 -0.47
CA VAL A 114 -28.21 -16.48 -0.93
C VAL A 114 -27.71 -15.24 -1.66
N SER A 115 -26.38 -15.11 -1.69
CA SER A 115 -25.64 -14.18 -2.53
C SER A 115 -24.80 -14.97 -3.52
N LEU A 116 -24.75 -14.50 -4.77
CA LEU A 116 -23.99 -15.11 -5.84
C LEU A 116 -22.70 -14.31 -6.06
N HIS A 117 -21.59 -15.02 -6.26
CA HIS A 117 -20.26 -14.44 -6.45
C HIS A 117 -19.52 -15.18 -7.56
N PRO A 118 -18.64 -14.54 -8.32
CA PRO A 118 -17.77 -15.27 -9.24
C PRO A 118 -16.82 -16.16 -8.42
N SER A 119 -16.63 -17.38 -8.89
CA SER A 119 -15.61 -18.28 -8.35
C SER A 119 -14.21 -17.85 -8.78
N PRO A 120 -13.14 -18.32 -8.12
CA PRO A 120 -11.77 -18.18 -8.63
C PRO A 120 -11.65 -18.64 -10.08
N MET A 121 -12.23 -19.81 -10.42
CA MET A 121 -12.24 -20.33 -11.79
C MET A 121 -12.86 -19.35 -12.80
N MET A 122 -13.98 -18.71 -12.44
CA MET A 122 -14.60 -17.72 -13.31
C MET A 122 -13.74 -16.45 -13.42
N ILE A 123 -13.11 -15.99 -12.34
CA ILE A 123 -12.20 -14.85 -12.41
C ILE A 123 -11.04 -15.16 -13.36
N ASP A 124 -10.43 -16.34 -13.23
CA ASP A 124 -9.31 -16.79 -14.07
C ASP A 124 -9.71 -16.90 -15.55
N GLU A 125 -10.88 -17.49 -15.85
CA GLU A 125 -11.42 -17.56 -17.22
C GLU A 125 -11.61 -16.16 -17.83
N TRP A 126 -12.15 -15.23 -17.05
CA TRP A 126 -12.41 -13.86 -17.50
C TRP A 126 -11.13 -13.04 -17.67
N GLU A 127 -10.10 -13.27 -16.84
CA GLU A 127 -8.78 -12.67 -17.00
C GLU A 127 -8.07 -13.19 -18.25
N ALA A 128 -8.09 -14.51 -18.46
CA ALA A 128 -7.53 -15.13 -19.67
C ALA A 128 -8.23 -14.61 -20.92
N TYR A 129 -9.57 -14.56 -20.92
CA TYR A 129 -10.35 -14.00 -22.01
C TYR A 129 -10.00 -12.53 -22.28
N ALA A 130 -9.94 -11.68 -21.24
CA ALA A 130 -9.58 -10.28 -21.39
C ALA A 130 -8.19 -10.09 -22.02
N ASN A 131 -7.21 -10.92 -21.64
CA ASN A 131 -5.87 -10.86 -22.22
C ASN A 131 -5.84 -11.31 -23.69
N ARG A 132 -6.56 -12.36 -24.07
CA ARG A 132 -6.67 -12.77 -25.48
C ARG A 132 -7.33 -11.71 -26.34
N ILE A 133 -8.43 -11.13 -25.88
CA ILE A 133 -9.12 -10.05 -26.60
C ILE A 133 -8.23 -8.82 -26.75
N LYS A 134 -7.42 -8.45 -25.74
CA LYS A 134 -6.41 -7.39 -25.88
C LYS A 134 -5.43 -7.69 -27.02
N GLY A 135 -4.95 -8.93 -27.13
CA GLY A 135 -4.07 -9.35 -28.23
C GLY A 135 -4.68 -9.18 -29.63
N LEU A 136 -6.01 -9.36 -29.75
CA LEU A 136 -6.72 -9.17 -31.02
C LEU A 136 -6.85 -7.70 -31.46
N LEU A 137 -6.75 -6.75 -30.54
CA LEU A 137 -6.92 -5.32 -30.83
C LEU A 137 -5.74 -4.72 -31.61
N GLY A 138 -4.54 -5.27 -31.51
CA GLY A 138 -3.36 -4.76 -32.23
C GLY A 138 -3.51 -4.75 -33.75
N PRO A 139 -3.77 -5.93 -34.36
CA PRO A 139 -4.01 -6.03 -35.80
C PRO A 139 -5.15 -5.13 -36.29
N LEU A 140 -6.19 -4.92 -35.49
CA LEU A 140 -7.32 -4.04 -35.82
C LEU A 140 -6.87 -2.60 -36.07
N PHE A 141 -5.94 -2.09 -35.26
CA PHE A 141 -5.38 -0.73 -35.41
C PHE A 141 -4.13 -0.68 -36.30
N GLY A 142 -3.77 -1.78 -36.98
CA GLY A 142 -2.56 -1.85 -37.81
C GLY A 142 -1.27 -1.76 -37.00
N VAL A 143 -1.32 -2.05 -35.70
CA VAL A 143 -0.15 -2.10 -34.82
C VAL A 143 0.31 -3.55 -34.75
N ASP A 144 1.57 -3.79 -35.11
CA ASP A 144 2.20 -5.09 -34.88
C ASP A 144 2.33 -5.31 -33.36
N PRO A 145 1.68 -6.33 -32.77
CA PRO A 145 1.81 -6.64 -31.34
C PRO A 145 3.27 -6.89 -30.92
N ALA A 146 4.14 -7.34 -31.83
CA ALA A 146 5.55 -7.59 -31.57
C ALA A 146 6.42 -6.31 -31.62
N SER A 147 5.90 -5.19 -32.13
CA SER A 147 6.61 -3.91 -32.17
C SER A 147 6.71 -3.26 -30.78
N ASP A 148 7.67 -2.35 -30.59
CA ASP A 148 7.85 -1.62 -29.32
C ASP A 148 6.58 -0.84 -28.91
N THR A 149 5.85 -0.33 -29.91
CA THR A 149 4.53 0.31 -29.73
C THR A 149 3.44 -0.71 -29.38
N GLY A 150 3.43 -1.88 -30.01
CA GLY A 150 2.52 -2.97 -29.71
C GLY A 150 2.70 -3.52 -28.29
N ARG A 151 3.94 -3.75 -27.87
CA ARG A 151 4.28 -4.22 -26.51
C ARG A 151 3.85 -3.23 -25.42
N ARG A 152 3.94 -1.93 -25.69
CA ARG A 152 3.46 -0.88 -24.77
C ARG A 152 1.94 -0.80 -24.65
N ILE A 153 1.21 -1.15 -25.71
CA ILE A 153 -0.26 -1.01 -25.77
C ILE A 153 -0.96 -2.30 -25.30
N PHE A 154 -0.39 -3.48 -25.59
CA PHE A 154 -1.07 -4.77 -25.43
C PHE A 154 -0.57 -5.64 -24.27
N LEU A 155 0.34 -5.10 -23.44
CA LEU A 155 1.05 -5.75 -22.33
C LEU A 155 2.03 -6.85 -22.77
N ASP A 156 3.25 -6.75 -22.25
CA ASP A 156 4.35 -7.71 -22.40
C ASP A 156 3.97 -9.06 -21.76
N GLU A 157 4.33 -10.21 -22.34
CA GLU A 157 4.12 -11.53 -21.69
C GLU A 157 4.83 -11.60 -20.33
N ALA A 158 5.95 -10.89 -20.18
CA ALA A 158 6.65 -10.71 -18.92
C ALA A 158 5.90 -9.81 -17.90
N ALA A 159 4.96 -8.99 -18.36
CA ALA A 159 4.09 -8.18 -17.52
C ALA A 159 2.86 -8.97 -17.04
N THR A 160 2.33 -9.91 -17.84
CA THR A 160 1.20 -10.77 -17.43
C THR A 160 1.52 -11.64 -16.22
N ASP A 161 2.74 -12.18 -16.12
CA ASP A 161 3.17 -12.98 -14.96
C ASP A 161 3.28 -12.15 -13.66
N ARG A 162 3.27 -10.82 -13.76
CA ARG A 162 3.34 -9.90 -12.62
C ARG A 162 1.98 -9.33 -12.22
N VAL A 163 0.93 -9.57 -13.01
CA VAL A 163 -0.41 -9.08 -12.71
C VAL A 163 -0.99 -9.87 -11.55
N ILE A 164 -1.39 -9.15 -10.51
CA ILE A 164 -2.09 -9.74 -9.37
C ILE A 164 -3.59 -9.66 -9.63
N SER A 165 -4.25 -10.82 -9.61
CA SER A 165 -5.69 -10.96 -9.78
C SER A 165 -6.47 -10.29 -8.64
N PRO A 166 -7.69 -9.80 -8.90
CA PRO A 166 -8.58 -9.30 -7.86
C PRO A 166 -8.88 -10.36 -6.79
N PRO A 167 -9.22 -9.92 -5.58
CA PRO A 167 -9.52 -10.82 -4.48
C PRO A 167 -10.85 -11.54 -4.65
N ALA A 168 -10.80 -12.87 -4.69
CA ALA A 168 -11.99 -13.71 -4.66
C ALA A 168 -12.68 -13.67 -3.28
N VAL A 169 -13.99 -13.89 -3.26
CA VAL A 169 -14.73 -14.07 -2.00
C VAL A 169 -14.40 -15.41 -1.35
N LEU A 170 -14.53 -15.49 -0.03
CA LEU A 170 -14.43 -16.78 0.65
C LEU A 170 -15.61 -17.68 0.29
N SER A 171 -15.29 -18.96 0.02
CA SER A 171 -16.27 -20.02 -0.27
C SER A 171 -17.26 -20.22 0.88
N ALA A 172 -16.78 -20.09 2.12
CA ALA A 172 -17.59 -20.04 3.33
C ALA A 172 -17.39 -18.70 4.04
N ARG A 173 -18.47 -18.20 4.66
CA ARG A 173 -18.38 -17.01 5.52
C ARG A 173 -17.54 -17.32 6.76
N LEU A 174 -16.85 -16.32 7.29
CA LEU A 174 -16.16 -16.45 8.57
C LEU A 174 -17.16 -16.46 9.73
N GLU A 175 -17.03 -17.41 10.64
CA GLU A 175 -17.96 -17.61 11.75
C GLU A 175 -17.53 -16.82 13.00
N LEU A 176 -17.58 -15.49 12.89
CA LEU A 176 -17.29 -14.58 14.01
C LEU A 176 -18.58 -13.93 14.52
N LYS A 177 -19.08 -14.41 15.67
CA LYS A 177 -20.24 -13.77 16.33
C LYS A 177 -19.89 -12.31 16.66
N GLY A 178 -20.74 -11.38 16.21
CA GLY A 178 -20.51 -9.94 16.37
C GLY A 178 -19.48 -9.35 15.41
N GLY A 179 -19.18 -10.03 14.30
CA GLY A 179 -18.29 -9.54 13.26
C GLY A 179 -16.80 -9.66 13.60
N LEU A 180 -15.97 -9.13 12.71
CA LEU A 180 -14.52 -8.96 12.88
C LEU A 180 -14.25 -7.58 13.49
N ARG A 181 -13.54 -7.54 14.61
CA ARG A 181 -13.32 -6.32 15.41
C ARG A 181 -11.85 -5.91 15.36
N GLY A 182 -11.56 -4.79 14.72
CA GLY A 182 -10.21 -4.24 14.62
C GLY A 182 -9.98 -3.05 15.57
N LEU A 183 -8.79 -2.98 16.16
CA LEU A 183 -8.24 -1.76 16.77
C LEU A 183 -7.07 -1.32 15.91
N ILE A 184 -7.23 -0.19 15.21
CA ILE A 184 -6.36 0.20 14.09
C ILE A 184 -5.89 1.65 14.23
N HIS A 185 -4.87 2.00 13.45
CA HIS A 185 -4.38 3.37 13.34
C HIS A 185 -5.23 4.18 12.34
N ALA A 186 -5.33 5.49 12.54
CA ALA A 186 -5.96 6.40 11.59
C ALA A 186 -4.94 6.88 10.54
N ASP A 187 -4.70 6.10 9.49
CA ASP A 187 -3.82 6.48 8.36
C ASP A 187 -4.43 6.17 6.99
N PRO A 188 -3.79 6.59 5.88
CA PRO A 188 -4.33 6.38 4.52
C PRO A 188 -4.56 4.92 4.15
N THR A 189 -3.76 3.97 4.62
CA THR A 189 -3.97 2.54 4.33
C THR A 189 -5.22 2.05 5.04
N PHE A 190 -5.38 2.35 6.33
CA PHE A 190 -6.59 2.01 7.06
C PHE A 190 -7.83 2.78 6.57
N THR A 191 -7.64 3.98 6.00
CA THR A 191 -8.70 4.74 5.34
C THR A 191 -9.13 4.08 4.03
N ALA A 192 -8.18 3.59 3.22
CA ALA A 192 -8.47 2.78 2.04
C ALA A 192 -9.26 1.52 2.42
N MET A 193 -8.86 0.82 3.50
CA MET A 193 -9.63 -0.31 4.03
C MET A 193 -11.04 0.10 4.47
N HIS A 194 -11.21 1.26 5.08
CA HIS A 194 -12.52 1.79 5.48
C HIS A 194 -13.41 2.07 4.26
N ASN A 195 -12.87 2.70 3.23
CA ASN A 195 -13.58 2.95 1.97
C ASN A 195 -13.98 1.64 1.28
N LEU A 196 -13.16 0.60 1.43
CA LEU A 196 -13.40 -0.75 0.92
C LEU A 196 -14.25 -1.63 1.85
N LYS A 197 -14.82 -1.08 2.94
CA LYS A 197 -15.54 -1.86 3.96
C LYS A 197 -16.58 -2.80 3.36
N GLN A 198 -17.43 -2.32 2.45
CA GLN A 198 -18.48 -3.15 1.84
C GLN A 198 -17.91 -4.32 1.03
N GLN A 199 -16.82 -4.08 0.30
CA GLN A 199 -16.13 -5.12 -0.46
C GLN A 199 -15.48 -6.14 0.47
N LEU A 200 -14.80 -5.70 1.54
CA LEU A 200 -14.21 -6.58 2.54
C LEU A 200 -15.28 -7.42 3.28
N GLU A 201 -16.39 -6.80 3.69
CA GLU A 201 -17.53 -7.51 4.30
C GLU A 201 -18.13 -8.54 3.34
N SER A 202 -18.19 -8.22 2.04
CA SER A 202 -18.58 -9.17 1.00
C SER A 202 -17.58 -10.31 0.85
N ILE A 203 -16.27 -10.04 0.88
CA ILE A 203 -15.24 -11.08 0.77
C ILE A 203 -15.33 -12.05 1.95
N PHE A 204 -15.38 -11.53 3.18
CA PHE A 204 -15.38 -12.34 4.39
C PHE A 204 -16.75 -12.91 4.77
N GLY A 205 -17.84 -12.34 4.26
CA GLY A 205 -19.20 -12.73 4.61
C GLY A 205 -19.58 -12.38 6.06
N LEU A 206 -18.99 -11.34 6.63
CA LEU A 206 -19.25 -10.83 7.98
C LEU A 206 -19.20 -9.30 8.04
N GLU A 207 -19.69 -8.72 9.15
CA GLU A 207 -19.54 -7.30 9.44
C GLU A 207 -18.16 -6.99 10.01
N ILE A 208 -17.58 -5.84 9.62
CA ILE A 208 -16.29 -5.37 10.12
C ILE A 208 -16.51 -4.11 10.97
N HIS A 209 -16.00 -4.15 12.20
CA HIS A 209 -16.06 -3.05 13.15
C HIS A 209 -14.64 -2.60 13.52
N ASN A 210 -14.26 -1.40 13.09
CA ASN A 210 -12.93 -0.86 13.36
C ASN A 210 -13.02 0.31 14.35
N SER A 211 -12.11 0.33 15.33
CA SER A 211 -11.84 1.46 16.19
C SER A 211 -10.51 2.08 15.78
N ALA A 212 -10.55 3.23 15.09
CA ALA A 212 -9.35 3.97 14.72
C ALA A 212 -8.88 4.87 15.87
N ARG A 213 -7.56 4.98 16.06
CA ARG A 213 -6.91 5.79 17.11
C ARG A 213 -5.68 6.52 16.55
N SER A 214 -5.27 7.59 17.23
CA SER A 214 -3.92 8.16 17.06
C SER A 214 -2.86 7.15 17.51
N ILE A 215 -1.59 7.32 17.12
CA ILE A 215 -0.53 6.37 17.47
C ILE A 215 -0.37 6.16 18.98
N ASP A 216 -0.39 7.24 19.77
CA ASP A 216 -0.20 7.18 21.22
C ASP A 216 -1.44 6.54 21.90
N ASP A 217 -2.65 6.99 21.54
CA ASP A 217 -3.91 6.40 22.04
C ASP A 217 -4.06 4.92 21.63
N LEU A 218 -3.50 4.52 20.49
CA LEU A 218 -3.56 3.16 19.99
C LEU A 218 -2.76 2.21 20.87
N LEU A 219 -1.52 2.57 21.21
CA LEU A 219 -0.69 1.76 22.10
C LEU A 219 -1.35 1.60 23.47
N GLU A 220 -1.86 2.70 24.05
CA GLU A 220 -2.58 2.67 25.32
C GLU A 220 -3.82 1.77 25.25
N ALA A 221 -4.61 1.87 24.17
CA ALA A 221 -5.78 1.03 23.97
C ALA A 221 -5.43 -0.46 23.81
N ILE A 222 -4.31 -0.80 23.17
CA ILE A 222 -3.81 -2.17 23.05
C ILE A 222 -3.43 -2.70 24.44
N LEU A 223 -2.67 -1.95 25.22
CA LEU A 223 -2.26 -2.32 26.58
C LEU A 223 -3.48 -2.48 27.51
N ALA A 224 -4.44 -1.56 27.45
CA ALA A 224 -5.68 -1.65 28.21
C ALA A 224 -6.53 -2.85 27.79
N ASN A 225 -6.54 -3.22 26.51
CA ASN A 225 -7.22 -4.41 26.02
C ASN A 225 -6.52 -5.70 26.49
N ALA A 226 -5.20 -5.71 26.58
CA ALA A 226 -4.42 -6.84 27.07
C ALA A 226 -4.72 -7.17 28.54
N GLY A 227 -4.98 -6.15 29.37
CA GLY A 227 -5.36 -6.32 30.78
C GLY A 227 -6.75 -6.92 31.01
N ARG A 228 -7.52 -7.21 29.96
CA ARG A 228 -8.87 -7.78 30.07
C ARG A 228 -8.80 -9.31 30.13
N PRO A 229 -9.75 -9.99 30.81
CA PRO A 229 -9.86 -11.45 30.77
C PRO A 229 -10.10 -12.01 29.36
N LYS A 230 -10.80 -11.24 28.51
CA LYS A 230 -11.05 -11.57 27.11
C LYS A 230 -10.91 -10.30 26.27
N SER A 231 -10.21 -10.43 25.14
CA SER A 231 -10.02 -9.34 24.20
C SER A 231 -11.36 -8.82 23.65
N ARG A 232 -11.48 -7.48 23.57
CA ARG A 232 -12.58 -6.82 22.83
C ARG A 232 -12.33 -6.81 21.32
N TYR A 233 -11.08 -6.94 20.90
CA TYR A 233 -10.65 -6.86 19.51
C TYR A 233 -10.10 -8.21 19.05
N ASP A 234 -10.34 -8.52 17.79
CA ASP A 234 -9.84 -9.72 17.12
C ASP A 234 -8.46 -9.47 16.52
N LEU A 235 -8.28 -8.28 15.94
CA LEU A 235 -7.04 -7.82 15.36
C LEU A 235 -6.64 -6.48 15.98
N VAL A 236 -5.35 -6.32 16.21
CA VAL A 236 -4.73 -5.05 16.59
C VAL A 236 -3.68 -4.69 15.53
N ALA A 237 -3.66 -3.44 15.09
CA ALA A 237 -2.57 -2.91 14.27
C ALA A 237 -1.47 -2.39 15.20
N CYS A 238 -0.27 -2.97 15.12
CA CYS A 238 0.87 -2.58 15.94
C CYS A 238 1.89 -1.83 15.09
N ASP A 239 2.35 -0.65 15.53
CA ASP A 239 3.54 -0.03 14.95
C ASP A 239 4.72 -0.98 15.12
N LEU A 240 5.57 -1.06 14.11
CA LEU A 240 6.68 -2.01 14.05
C LEU A 240 7.58 -2.06 15.31
N PRO A 241 8.07 -0.94 15.89
CA PRO A 241 8.89 -1.00 17.10
C PRO A 241 8.18 -1.57 18.35
N TRP A 242 6.85 -1.64 18.37
CA TRP A 242 6.13 -2.11 19.56
C TRP A 242 6.22 -3.62 19.76
N PHE A 243 6.58 -4.38 18.72
CA PHE A 243 6.56 -5.85 18.78
C PHE A 243 7.47 -6.41 19.86
N GLY A 244 8.63 -5.81 20.13
CA GLY A 244 9.52 -6.28 21.20
C GLY A 244 8.88 -6.20 22.58
N GLU A 245 8.30 -5.06 22.92
CA GLU A 245 7.63 -4.84 24.21
C GLU A 245 6.33 -5.66 24.33
N LEU A 246 5.50 -5.68 23.28
CA LEU A 246 4.23 -6.39 23.32
C LEU A 246 4.40 -7.91 23.34
N ALA A 247 5.34 -8.45 22.55
CA ALA A 247 5.62 -9.88 22.52
C ALA A 247 6.30 -10.36 23.80
N SER A 248 7.29 -9.62 24.33
CA SER A 248 7.96 -10.00 25.59
C SER A 248 6.99 -10.07 26.79
N LYS A 249 5.91 -9.28 26.77
CA LYS A 249 4.84 -9.30 27.76
C LYS A 249 3.73 -10.33 27.49
N GLY A 250 3.85 -11.13 26.43
CA GLY A 250 2.83 -12.12 26.06
C GLY A 250 1.48 -11.51 25.64
N ILE A 251 1.48 -10.27 25.14
CA ILE A 251 0.25 -9.56 24.76
C ILE A 251 -0.27 -10.01 23.38
N LEU A 252 0.63 -10.51 22.54
CA LEU A 252 0.33 -10.95 21.17
C LEU A 252 0.46 -12.47 21.05
N LEU A 253 -0.41 -13.08 20.27
CA LEU A 253 -0.40 -14.51 19.97
C LEU A 253 0.71 -14.82 18.93
N PRO A 254 1.63 -15.76 19.19
CA PRO A 254 2.57 -16.24 18.19
C PRO A 254 1.85 -16.87 16.98
N LEU A 255 2.32 -16.56 15.78
CA LEU A 255 1.68 -16.94 14.51
C LEU A 255 2.37 -18.10 13.79
N ASP A 256 3.56 -18.52 14.22
CA ASP A 256 4.40 -19.53 13.54
C ASP A 256 3.69 -20.86 13.28
N ARG A 257 2.81 -21.28 14.20
CA ARG A 257 2.02 -22.52 14.02
C ARG A 257 1.06 -22.43 12.85
N PHE A 258 0.45 -21.27 12.65
CA PHE A 258 -0.53 -21.05 11.59
C PHE A 258 0.16 -20.82 10.25
N ILE A 259 1.24 -20.04 10.25
CA ILE A 259 2.08 -19.79 9.08
C ILE A 259 2.58 -21.12 8.49
N ARG A 260 3.12 -22.01 9.33
CA ARG A 260 3.58 -23.34 8.90
C ARG A 260 2.45 -24.25 8.42
N ARG A 261 1.33 -24.31 9.16
CA ARG A 261 0.19 -25.17 8.83
C ARG A 261 -0.42 -24.82 7.47
N ASP A 262 -0.59 -23.52 7.21
CA ASP A 262 -1.28 -23.03 6.02
C ASP A 262 -0.31 -22.65 4.89
N ALA A 263 0.99 -22.97 5.06
CA ALA A 263 2.08 -22.63 4.13
C ALA A 263 2.02 -21.16 3.67
N TYR A 264 1.77 -20.24 4.61
CA TYR A 264 1.64 -18.82 4.28
C TYR A 264 3.01 -18.24 3.92
N ASP A 265 3.19 -17.94 2.65
CA ASP A 265 4.47 -17.48 2.12
C ASP A 265 4.82 -16.07 2.59
N LEU A 266 5.93 -15.99 3.34
CA LEU A 266 6.50 -14.73 3.82
C LEU A 266 7.64 -14.21 2.93
N SER A 267 8.09 -14.98 1.94
CA SER A 267 9.24 -14.63 1.08
C SER A 267 8.94 -13.47 0.13
N ASP A 268 7.67 -13.25 -0.20
CA ASP A 268 7.21 -12.12 -0.99
C ASP A 268 7.26 -10.78 -0.21
N PHE A 269 7.40 -10.80 1.11
CA PHE A 269 7.52 -9.58 1.89
C PHE A 269 8.96 -9.05 1.93
N HIS A 270 9.10 -7.73 2.07
CA HIS A 270 10.36 -7.09 2.42
C HIS A 270 10.93 -7.74 3.70
N PRO A 271 12.16 -8.29 3.68
CA PRO A 271 12.70 -9.04 4.81
C PRO A 271 12.68 -8.25 6.13
N VAL A 272 13.02 -6.96 6.05
CA VAL A 272 13.01 -6.03 7.18
C VAL A 272 11.61 -5.82 7.77
N ALA A 273 10.54 -5.93 6.98
CA ALA A 273 9.16 -5.82 7.46
C ALA A 273 8.77 -7.02 8.32
N ILE A 274 9.11 -8.23 7.85
CA ILE A 274 8.88 -9.47 8.57
C ILE A 274 9.67 -9.48 9.87
N GLN A 275 10.98 -9.18 9.80
CA GLN A 275 11.84 -9.08 10.98
C GLN A 275 11.31 -8.09 12.03
N SER A 276 10.70 -6.98 11.58
CA SER A 276 10.16 -5.95 12.47
C SER A 276 8.93 -6.36 13.26
N SER A 277 8.26 -7.45 12.87
CA SER A 277 7.11 -8.03 13.57
C SER A 277 7.44 -9.37 14.24
N ARG A 278 8.74 -9.66 14.38
CA ARG A 278 9.30 -10.81 15.10
C ARG A 278 9.92 -10.39 16.41
N TYR A 279 9.91 -11.32 17.36
CA TYR A 279 10.63 -11.20 18.62
C TYR A 279 11.04 -12.59 19.11
N ALA A 280 12.27 -12.73 19.61
CA ALA A 280 12.81 -13.99 20.15
C ALA A 280 12.53 -15.22 19.24
N GLY A 281 12.82 -15.07 17.95
CA GLY A 281 12.67 -16.12 16.94
C GLY A 281 11.24 -16.39 16.44
N GLN A 282 10.21 -15.80 17.03
CA GLN A 282 8.80 -16.04 16.69
C GLN A 282 8.16 -14.86 15.95
N GLN A 283 7.20 -15.16 15.07
CA GLN A 283 6.40 -14.17 14.34
C GLN A 283 5.14 -13.81 15.12
N TYR A 284 4.92 -12.53 15.41
CA TYR A 284 3.75 -12.08 16.22
C TYR A 284 2.74 -11.26 15.43
N GLY A 285 3.11 -10.78 14.24
CA GLY A 285 2.22 -10.05 13.35
C GLY A 285 2.60 -10.27 11.89
N ILE A 286 1.69 -9.96 10.97
CA ILE A 286 1.98 -9.94 9.53
C ILE A 286 1.94 -8.48 9.06
N PRO A 287 3.00 -7.97 8.41
CA PRO A 287 3.04 -6.61 7.89
C PRO A 287 1.86 -6.32 6.97
N LEU A 288 1.11 -5.27 7.26
CA LEU A 288 0.07 -4.74 6.38
C LEU A 288 0.65 -3.66 5.48
N GLN A 289 1.53 -2.82 6.04
CA GLN A 289 2.20 -1.72 5.35
C GLN A 289 3.61 -1.52 5.91
N THR A 290 4.56 -1.23 5.03
CA THR A 290 5.84 -0.60 5.41
C THR A 290 5.88 0.82 4.90
N THR A 291 6.20 1.74 5.79
CA THR A 291 6.20 3.17 5.51
C THR A 291 7.62 3.69 5.76
N PRO A 292 8.55 3.57 4.81
CA PRO A 292 9.85 4.21 4.95
C PRO A 292 9.74 5.74 5.10
N GLU A 293 10.62 6.35 5.89
CA GLU A 293 10.82 7.81 5.87
C GLU A 293 11.90 8.17 4.85
N LEU A 294 11.53 8.99 3.87
CA LEU A 294 12.39 9.41 2.77
C LEU A 294 12.68 10.90 2.87
N LEU A 295 13.73 11.35 2.18
CA LEU A 295 13.87 12.77 1.86
C LEU A 295 13.08 13.06 0.57
N CYS A 296 11.99 13.81 0.71
CA CYS A 296 11.30 14.44 -0.41
C CYS A 296 11.97 15.76 -0.77
N TYR A 297 12.10 16.05 -2.05
CA TYR A 297 12.63 17.33 -2.54
C TYR A 297 11.93 17.78 -3.82
N ARG A 298 11.81 19.11 -3.98
CA ARG A 298 11.23 19.74 -5.16
C ARG A 298 12.24 19.79 -6.30
N LYS A 299 12.08 18.90 -7.30
CA LYS A 299 12.97 18.79 -8.47
C LYS A 299 13.08 20.13 -9.20
N ASP A 300 11.95 20.78 -9.42
CA ASP A 300 11.87 22.07 -10.13
C ASP A 300 12.56 23.20 -9.38
N ILE A 301 12.46 23.24 -8.05
CA ILE A 301 13.14 24.26 -7.22
C ILE A 301 14.65 24.01 -7.18
N LEU A 302 15.08 22.75 -7.09
CA LEU A 302 16.51 22.42 -7.12
C LEU A 302 17.11 22.75 -8.49
N GLU A 303 16.41 22.44 -9.58
CA GLU A 303 16.82 22.76 -10.95
C GLU A 303 16.93 24.28 -11.17
N GLU A 304 15.93 25.06 -10.74
CA GLU A 304 15.96 26.54 -10.77
C GLU A 304 17.18 27.09 -10.01
N ALA A 305 17.51 26.49 -8.86
CA ALA A 305 18.65 26.87 -8.04
C ALA A 305 19.99 26.28 -8.49
N GLN A 306 20.00 25.47 -9.55
CA GLN A 306 21.18 24.72 -10.05
C GLN A 306 21.83 23.84 -8.96
N LEU A 307 21.01 23.21 -8.14
CA LEU A 307 21.43 22.31 -7.06
C LEU A 307 21.17 20.85 -7.44
N ALA A 308 22.15 19.99 -7.15
CA ALA A 308 21.95 18.55 -7.19
C ALA A 308 21.09 18.09 -5.97
N PRO A 309 20.31 17.01 -6.10
CA PRO A 309 19.64 16.39 -4.95
C PRO A 309 20.66 15.98 -3.87
N PRO A 310 20.47 16.40 -2.59
CA PRO A 310 21.49 16.21 -1.56
C PRO A 310 21.54 14.75 -1.07
N THR A 311 22.75 14.20 -1.02
CA THR A 311 23.01 12.82 -0.58
C THR A 311 23.74 12.75 0.76
N THR A 312 24.32 13.87 1.21
CA THR A 312 24.95 14.00 2.53
C THR A 312 24.24 15.03 3.42
N THR A 313 24.45 14.94 4.73
CA THR A 313 23.90 15.91 5.68
C THR A 313 24.38 17.34 5.39
N GLU A 314 25.64 17.50 4.99
CA GLU A 314 26.28 18.76 4.66
C GLU A 314 25.71 19.36 3.38
N GLU A 315 25.49 18.53 2.34
CA GLU A 315 24.80 18.95 1.12
C GLU A 315 23.37 19.40 1.41
N LEU A 316 22.64 18.66 2.26
CA LEU A 316 21.28 19.01 2.61
C LEU A 316 21.21 20.35 3.36
N VAL A 317 22.11 20.61 4.32
CA VAL A 317 22.15 21.90 5.03
C VAL A 317 22.48 23.04 4.06
N LYS A 318 23.42 22.83 3.13
CA LYS A 318 23.75 23.83 2.09
C LYS A 318 22.56 24.10 1.18
N ALA A 319 21.87 23.06 0.72
CA ALA A 319 20.68 23.19 -0.11
C ALA A 319 19.56 23.90 0.67
N ALA A 320 19.27 23.50 1.91
CA ALA A 320 18.26 24.12 2.74
C ALA A 320 18.54 25.61 2.95
N ARG A 321 19.80 25.98 3.25
CA ARG A 321 20.23 27.38 3.35
C ARG A 321 19.99 28.16 2.06
N ARG A 322 20.35 27.58 0.91
CA ARG A 322 20.24 28.24 -0.39
C ARG A 322 18.78 28.45 -0.82
N LEU A 323 17.91 27.52 -0.46
CA LEU A 323 16.49 27.51 -0.85
C LEU A 323 15.58 28.25 0.13
N HIS A 324 16.06 28.56 1.33
CA HIS A 324 15.31 29.26 2.36
C HIS A 324 15.16 30.75 2.03
N ASP A 325 13.92 31.16 1.75
CA ASP A 325 13.51 32.54 1.45
C ASP A 325 12.14 32.83 2.12
N PRO A 326 12.12 33.15 3.43
CA PRO A 326 10.90 33.45 4.16
C PRO A 326 10.12 34.64 3.60
N GLY A 327 10.79 35.58 2.91
CA GLY A 327 10.15 36.72 2.27
C GLY A 327 9.19 36.30 1.14
N ARG A 328 9.38 35.10 0.59
CA ARG A 328 8.49 34.46 -0.39
C ARG A 328 7.67 33.31 0.19
N GLY A 329 7.66 33.15 1.53
CA GLY A 329 6.98 32.03 2.20
C GLY A 329 7.60 30.66 1.89
N ARG A 330 8.89 30.62 1.52
CA ARG A 330 9.60 29.41 1.11
C ARG A 330 10.66 29.03 2.15
N TYR A 331 10.57 27.84 2.70
CA TYR A 331 11.50 27.32 3.72
C TYR A 331 12.33 26.17 3.17
N GLY A 332 13.58 26.06 3.60
CA GLY A 332 14.53 25.09 3.06
C GLY A 332 14.14 23.65 3.36
N ILE A 333 13.68 23.36 4.58
CA ILE A 333 13.35 21.98 4.99
C ILE A 333 12.32 21.89 6.12
N ALA A 334 11.37 20.97 6.01
CA ALA A 334 10.45 20.56 7.08
C ALA A 334 10.73 19.13 7.59
N TRP A 335 10.49 18.89 8.88
CA TRP A 335 10.81 17.64 9.59
C TRP A 335 10.04 17.57 10.91
N ASN A 336 10.01 16.41 11.59
CA ASN A 336 9.31 16.28 12.87
C ASN A 336 10.12 16.95 13.99
N ALA A 337 9.69 18.11 14.47
CA ALA A 337 10.31 18.74 15.64
C ALA A 337 9.35 18.90 16.83
N ALA A 338 8.08 18.49 16.68
CA ALA A 338 7.12 18.43 17.78
C ALA A 338 7.63 17.55 18.94
N ARG A 339 7.48 18.08 20.17
CA ARG A 339 7.86 17.41 21.42
C ARG A 339 7.25 16.00 21.50
N GLY A 340 8.02 15.06 22.05
CA GLY A 340 7.57 13.69 22.31
C GLY A 340 7.91 12.73 21.17
N THR A 341 7.05 11.74 20.93
CA THR A 341 7.27 10.66 19.94
C THR A 341 7.75 11.16 18.56
N PRO A 342 7.21 12.25 17.96
CA PRO A 342 7.65 12.74 16.66
C PRO A 342 9.14 13.09 16.62
N LEU A 343 9.61 13.95 17.55
CA LEU A 343 11.02 14.32 17.66
C LEU A 343 11.90 13.14 18.10
N GLY A 344 11.38 12.25 18.96
CA GLY A 344 12.09 11.04 19.36
C GLY A 344 12.44 10.14 18.17
N HIS A 345 11.50 9.96 17.24
CA HIS A 345 11.76 9.25 15.97
C HIS A 345 12.82 9.95 15.14
N THR A 346 12.70 11.27 14.93
CA THR A 346 13.72 12.01 14.19
C THR A 346 15.09 11.86 14.84
N PHE A 347 15.23 12.05 16.14
CA PHE A 347 16.50 11.89 16.83
C PHE A 347 17.11 10.50 16.59
N SER A 348 16.32 9.44 16.74
CA SER A 348 16.76 8.06 16.50
C SER A 348 17.25 7.82 15.06
N PHE A 349 16.53 8.38 14.09
CA PHE A 349 16.90 8.30 12.68
C PHE A 349 18.14 9.11 12.33
N LEU A 350 18.32 10.27 12.97
CA LEU A 350 19.50 11.10 12.78
C LEU A 350 20.74 10.46 13.40
N MET A 351 20.64 9.84 14.58
CA MET A 351 21.73 9.01 15.11
C MET A 351 22.13 7.91 14.14
N ALA A 352 21.15 7.27 13.50
CA ALA A 352 21.39 6.22 12.51
C ALA A 352 22.14 6.75 11.27
N LYS A 353 21.87 7.99 10.82
CA LYS A 353 22.64 8.65 9.75
C LYS A 353 24.12 8.84 10.11
N PHE A 354 24.43 9.02 11.40
CA PHE A 354 25.78 9.11 11.93
C PHE A 354 26.32 7.75 12.40
N GLY A 355 25.69 6.66 11.96
CA GLY A 355 26.22 5.31 12.09
C GLY A 355 25.98 4.62 13.43
N GLN A 356 25.07 5.10 14.27
CA GLN A 356 24.81 4.53 15.60
C GLN A 356 23.29 4.37 15.88
N PRO A 357 22.80 3.20 16.30
CA PRO A 357 21.45 3.05 16.85
C PRO A 357 21.30 3.78 18.18
N ILE A 358 20.07 4.14 18.54
CA ILE A 358 19.75 4.80 19.83
C ILE A 358 20.04 3.92 21.05
N ILE A 359 20.20 2.61 20.84
CA ILE A 359 20.66 1.61 21.81
C ILE A 359 21.90 0.87 21.29
N ASN A 360 22.59 0.15 22.16
CA ASN A 360 23.89 -0.46 21.92
C ASN A 360 23.84 -1.78 21.10
N LEU A 361 23.13 -1.79 19.97
CA LEU A 361 23.01 -2.99 19.14
C LEU A 361 24.37 -3.47 18.63
N ARG A 362 24.51 -4.78 18.47
CA ARG A 362 25.68 -5.41 17.88
C ARG A 362 25.72 -5.11 16.37
N ARG A 363 26.87 -4.68 15.86
CA ARG A 363 27.09 -4.53 14.41
C ARG A 363 27.02 -5.88 13.70
N CYS A 364 26.41 -5.89 12.52
CA CYS A 364 26.40 -7.03 11.60
C CYS A 364 26.63 -6.55 10.17
N GLU A 365 26.80 -7.49 9.24
CA GLU A 365 26.72 -7.16 7.82
C GLU A 365 25.36 -6.51 7.54
N GLY A 366 25.35 -5.46 6.73
CA GLY A 366 24.10 -4.78 6.45
C GLY A 366 23.54 -3.98 7.64
N GLY A 367 24.27 -3.75 8.74
CA GLY A 367 23.89 -2.76 9.77
C GLY A 367 24.06 -3.23 11.21
N TYR A 368 22.93 -3.41 11.90
CA TYR A 368 22.86 -3.74 13.32
C TYR A 368 21.82 -4.82 13.58
N ASP A 369 22.21 -5.80 14.37
CA ASP A 369 21.37 -6.93 14.76
C ASP A 369 20.51 -6.56 15.97
N PHE A 370 19.19 -6.61 15.78
CA PHE A 370 18.19 -6.39 16.82
C PHE A 370 17.37 -7.65 17.15
N GLN A 371 17.49 -8.74 16.38
CA GLN A 371 16.68 -9.94 16.58
C GLN A 371 17.09 -10.69 17.86
N GLU A 372 18.37 -10.67 18.18
CA GLU A 372 18.98 -11.36 19.33
C GLU A 372 19.45 -10.37 20.43
N ALA A 373 18.97 -9.11 20.38
CA ALA A 373 19.41 -8.07 21.30
C ALA A 373 18.90 -8.31 22.73
N THR A 374 19.84 -8.48 23.67
CA THR A 374 19.58 -8.71 25.09
C THR A 374 20.68 -8.06 25.94
N GLY A 375 20.42 -7.87 27.24
CA GLY A 375 21.41 -7.34 28.18
C GLY A 375 21.97 -5.99 27.71
N GLU A 376 23.29 -5.82 27.84
CA GLU A 376 23.98 -4.57 27.47
C GLU A 376 23.77 -4.12 26.01
N ALA A 377 23.27 -4.97 25.11
CA ALA A 377 22.89 -4.55 23.76
C ALA A 377 21.66 -3.62 23.74
N LEU A 378 20.86 -3.64 24.81
CA LEU A 378 19.68 -2.78 25.00
C LEU A 378 20.02 -1.44 25.68
N ARG A 379 21.30 -1.21 26.02
CA ARG A 379 21.73 0.02 26.69
C ARG A 379 21.56 1.25 25.80
N PRO A 380 20.90 2.33 26.24
CA PRO A 380 20.79 3.58 25.49
C PRO A 380 22.15 4.21 25.20
N MET A 381 22.26 4.87 24.05
CA MET A 381 23.52 5.41 23.50
C MET A 381 23.50 6.94 23.32
N PHE A 382 22.81 7.66 24.20
CA PHE A 382 22.65 9.12 24.13
C PHE A 382 23.96 9.89 24.31
N GLN A 383 24.98 9.30 24.94
CA GLN A 383 26.29 9.94 25.13
C GLN A 383 27.29 9.64 24.00
N SER A 384 26.85 9.03 22.89
CA SER A 384 27.70 8.77 21.72
C SER A 384 28.00 10.04 20.91
N ASP A 385 29.08 10.01 20.11
CA ASP A 385 29.37 11.09 19.15
C ASP A 385 28.19 11.27 18.17
N ALA A 386 27.62 10.19 17.67
CA ALA A 386 26.46 10.22 16.78
C ALA A 386 25.25 10.95 17.38
N ALA A 387 24.99 10.80 18.68
CA ALA A 387 23.94 11.53 19.39
C ALA A 387 24.22 13.04 19.46
N TYR A 388 25.47 13.43 19.68
CA TYR A 388 25.91 14.82 19.63
C TYR A 388 25.75 15.40 18.22
N ARG A 389 26.22 14.68 17.19
CA ARG A 389 26.09 15.08 15.77
C ARG A 389 24.64 15.19 15.31
N ALA A 390 23.77 14.30 15.78
CA ALA A 390 22.33 14.39 15.53
C ALA A 390 21.76 15.72 16.05
N CYS A 391 22.13 16.12 17.27
CA CYS A 391 21.74 17.41 17.86
C CYS A 391 22.27 18.61 17.08
N GLU A 392 23.56 18.59 16.69
CA GLU A 392 24.15 19.65 15.87
C GLU A 392 23.41 19.79 14.54
N TYR A 393 23.17 18.67 13.86
CA TYR A 393 22.46 18.66 12.58
C TYR A 393 21.03 19.19 12.71
N MET A 394 20.30 18.82 13.76
CA MET A 394 18.96 19.37 14.01
C MET A 394 18.99 20.88 14.19
N LEU A 395 19.93 21.42 14.96
CA LEU A 395 20.09 22.87 15.13
C LEU A 395 20.45 23.57 13.83
N ASP A 396 21.19 22.91 12.93
CA ASP A 396 21.53 23.46 11.62
C ASP A 396 20.33 23.51 10.68
N ILE A 397 19.53 22.45 10.60
CA ILE A 397 18.31 22.45 9.76
C ILE A 397 17.19 23.31 10.35
N LEU A 398 17.12 23.45 11.68
CA LEU A 398 16.16 24.31 12.40
C LEU A 398 16.20 25.75 11.89
N LYS A 399 17.40 26.26 11.56
CA LYS A 399 17.62 27.62 11.03
C LYS A 399 16.91 27.87 9.69
N TYR A 400 16.57 26.81 8.95
CA TYR A 400 16.01 26.90 7.60
C TYR A 400 14.60 26.31 7.51
N SER A 401 14.00 25.97 8.65
CA SER A 401 12.66 25.40 8.75
C SER A 401 11.56 26.45 8.89
N PRO A 402 10.28 26.08 8.66
CA PRO A 402 9.13 26.92 8.97
C PRO A 402 9.15 27.41 10.43
N PRO A 403 8.63 28.62 10.74
CA PRO A 403 8.68 29.19 12.08
C PRO A 403 7.93 28.36 13.13
N ASN A 404 6.92 27.60 12.72
CA ASN A 404 6.13 26.70 13.57
C ASN A 404 6.65 25.25 13.59
N ILE A 405 7.88 24.99 13.12
CA ILE A 405 8.46 23.64 13.04
C ILE A 405 8.42 22.85 14.36
N LEU A 406 8.59 23.53 15.51
CA LEU A 406 8.51 22.90 16.85
C LEU A 406 7.12 22.39 17.23
N HIS A 407 6.10 22.67 16.40
CA HIS A 407 4.75 22.13 16.53
C HIS A 407 4.41 21.13 15.41
N MET A 408 5.30 20.92 14.44
CA MET A 408 5.07 20.01 13.33
C MET A 408 5.42 18.57 13.69
N ALA A 409 4.45 17.68 13.52
CA ALA A 409 4.64 16.24 13.51
C ALA A 409 4.47 15.72 12.08
N TRP A 410 4.01 14.47 11.93
CA TRP A 410 4.01 13.76 10.65
C TRP A 410 3.16 14.43 9.58
N TYR A 411 1.92 14.81 9.92
CA TYR A 411 0.97 15.39 8.96
C TYR A 411 1.35 16.82 8.60
N GLU A 412 1.64 17.66 9.59
CA GLU A 412 1.93 19.08 9.38
C GLU A 412 3.16 19.29 8.48
N ARG A 413 4.22 18.49 8.66
CA ARG A 413 5.41 18.60 7.80
C ARG A 413 5.14 18.12 6.37
N ALA A 414 4.33 17.08 6.20
CA ALA A 414 3.97 16.59 4.87
C ALA A 414 3.07 17.60 4.15
N GLN A 415 2.14 18.21 4.87
CA GLN A 415 1.29 19.28 4.38
C GLN A 415 2.10 20.52 3.99
N SER A 416 3.07 20.94 4.83
CA SER A 416 3.98 22.06 4.54
C SER A 416 4.76 21.85 3.23
N TYR A 417 5.25 20.63 2.99
CA TYR A 417 5.88 20.29 1.71
C TYR A 417 4.87 20.26 0.55
N ALA A 418 3.72 19.60 0.74
CA ALA A 418 2.69 19.47 -0.29
C ALA A 418 2.12 20.82 -0.73
N SER A 419 1.94 21.78 0.20
CA SER A 419 1.48 23.15 -0.11
C SER A 419 2.57 24.05 -0.71
N GLY A 420 3.80 23.55 -0.87
CA GLY A 420 4.93 24.29 -1.42
C GLY A 420 5.60 25.25 -0.45
N GLU A 421 5.26 25.22 0.84
CA GLU A 421 5.91 26.01 1.88
C GLU A 421 7.35 25.53 2.12
N ALA A 422 7.59 24.21 2.15
CA ALA A 422 8.92 23.62 2.30
C ALA A 422 9.49 23.07 0.97
N CYS A 423 10.74 23.38 0.65
CA CYS A 423 11.42 22.89 -0.56
C CYS A 423 11.87 21.43 -0.46
N MET A 424 12.16 20.97 0.76
CA MET A 424 12.52 19.61 1.09
C MET A 424 11.79 19.20 2.36
N ALA A 425 11.55 17.91 2.55
CA ALA A 425 11.03 17.39 3.81
C ALA A 425 11.44 15.94 4.04
N TYR A 426 11.68 15.58 5.31
CA TYR A 426 11.64 14.17 5.70
C TYR A 426 10.19 13.73 5.76
N CYS A 427 9.80 12.75 4.95
CA CYS A 427 8.42 12.33 4.77
C CYS A 427 8.25 10.80 4.78
N TYR A 428 7.30 10.32 5.58
CA TYR A 428 6.89 8.92 5.50
C TYR A 428 6.11 8.70 4.21
N THR A 429 6.39 7.62 3.51
CA THR A 429 5.70 7.27 2.25
C THR A 429 4.19 7.10 2.42
N LEU A 430 3.72 6.82 3.64
CA LEU A 430 2.28 6.77 3.93
C LEU A 430 1.55 8.08 3.63
N LEU A 431 2.25 9.23 3.71
CA LEU A 431 1.69 10.56 3.44
C LEU A 431 1.99 11.07 2.02
N ALA A 432 2.69 10.28 1.20
CA ALA A 432 2.91 10.61 -0.21
C ALA A 432 1.62 10.81 -1.02
N PRO A 433 0.46 10.19 -0.68
CA PRO A 433 -0.80 10.51 -1.36
C PRO A 433 -1.18 12.00 -1.34
N LEU A 434 -0.77 12.77 -0.31
CA LEU A 434 -0.98 14.23 -0.26
C LEU A 434 -0.25 14.99 -1.38
N ILE A 435 0.73 14.36 -2.02
CA ILE A 435 1.56 14.93 -3.08
C ILE A 435 1.24 14.26 -4.42
N GLU A 436 1.14 12.94 -4.43
CA GLU A 436 1.06 12.14 -5.66
C GLU A 436 -0.37 12.04 -6.20
N PHE A 437 -1.40 12.08 -5.33
CA PHE A 437 -2.80 12.00 -5.75
C PHE A 437 -3.52 13.36 -5.79
N ASP A 438 -2.96 14.39 -5.19
CA ASP A 438 -3.51 15.75 -5.26
C ASP A 438 -2.88 16.54 -6.41
N GLN A 439 -3.58 16.64 -7.54
CA GLN A 439 -3.12 17.41 -8.70
C GLN A 439 -3.06 18.93 -8.44
N THR A 440 -3.70 19.40 -7.37
CA THR A 440 -3.64 20.83 -6.98
C THR A 440 -2.40 21.14 -6.15
N SER A 441 -1.71 20.12 -5.63
CA SER A 441 -0.45 20.26 -4.91
C SER A 441 0.62 20.89 -5.80
N PRO A 442 1.28 21.99 -5.38
CA PRO A 442 2.46 22.52 -6.05
C PRO A 442 3.61 21.50 -6.24
N ALA A 443 3.63 20.42 -5.46
CA ALA A 443 4.62 19.37 -5.51
C ALA A 443 4.25 18.20 -6.45
N TRP A 444 3.01 18.18 -6.98
CA TRP A 444 2.52 17.13 -7.89
C TRP A 444 3.36 17.05 -9.17
N GLY A 445 3.80 15.85 -9.53
CA GLY A 445 4.71 15.59 -10.66
C GLY A 445 6.15 16.14 -10.50
N LYS A 446 6.39 16.94 -9.46
CA LYS A 446 7.63 17.72 -9.25
C LYS A 446 8.45 17.24 -8.06
N THR A 447 8.01 16.19 -7.37
CA THR A 447 8.74 15.60 -6.25
C THR A 447 9.75 14.55 -6.72
N GLY A 448 10.92 14.57 -6.10
CA GLY A 448 11.89 13.48 -6.10
C GLY A 448 12.02 12.90 -4.69
N TYR A 449 12.43 11.63 -4.63
CA TYR A 449 12.53 10.86 -3.39
C TYR A 449 13.92 10.27 -3.26
N LEU A 450 14.55 10.46 -2.10
CA LEU A 450 15.86 9.91 -1.76
C LEU A 450 15.78 9.14 -0.44
N SER A 451 16.75 8.23 -0.26
CA SER A 451 17.08 7.71 1.08
C SER A 451 17.52 8.86 1.99
N HIS A 452 17.60 8.62 3.29
CA HIS A 452 18.10 9.62 4.21
C HIS A 452 19.54 10.01 3.83
N PRO A 453 19.86 11.32 3.71
CA PRO A 453 21.23 11.74 3.49
C PRO A 453 22.16 11.20 4.56
N VAL A 454 23.34 10.78 4.12
CA VAL A 454 24.36 10.13 4.92
C VAL A 454 25.11 11.16 5.75
N GLY A 455 25.26 10.89 7.05
CA GLY A 455 26.15 11.66 7.92
C GLY A 455 27.54 11.04 7.95
N ASN A 456 28.51 11.76 8.53
CA ASN A 456 29.85 11.22 8.74
C ASN A 456 29.80 9.86 9.46
N HIS A 457 30.58 8.89 8.95
CA HIS A 457 30.61 7.50 9.43
C HIS A 457 29.31 6.68 9.25
N GLY A 458 28.30 7.26 8.57
CA GLY A 458 27.08 6.60 8.21
C GLY A 458 27.16 5.85 6.87
N ARG A 459 26.01 5.31 6.48
CA ARG A 459 25.76 4.71 5.17
C ARG A 459 24.34 5.04 4.71
N PRO A 460 24.02 4.91 3.41
CA PRO A 460 22.66 5.11 2.93
C PRO A 460 21.70 4.15 3.65
N ILE A 461 20.74 4.72 4.37
CA ILE A 461 19.68 3.99 5.03
C ILE A 461 18.37 4.74 4.86
N THR A 462 17.27 4.01 5.00
CA THR A 462 15.92 4.54 5.04
C THR A 462 15.21 3.83 6.19
N PRO A 463 14.99 4.52 7.32
CA PRO A 463 14.29 3.91 8.45
C PRO A 463 12.87 3.52 8.05
N ILE A 464 12.47 2.29 8.36
CA ILE A 464 11.10 1.85 8.11
C ILE A 464 10.19 2.15 9.30
N GLY A 465 8.96 2.53 9.01
CA GLY A 465 7.81 2.38 9.89
C GLY A 465 6.73 1.54 9.26
N GLY A 466 5.51 1.69 9.77
CA GLY A 466 4.34 1.00 9.27
C GLY A 466 3.71 0.14 10.35
N TYR A 467 2.74 -0.65 9.93
CA TYR A 467 1.92 -1.42 10.85
C TYR A 467 1.83 -2.86 10.39
N ALA A 468 1.90 -3.77 11.35
CA ALA A 468 1.57 -5.18 11.17
C ALA A 468 0.30 -5.51 11.94
N LEU A 469 -0.52 -6.39 11.38
CA LEU A 469 -1.70 -6.92 12.06
C LEU A 469 -1.29 -8.08 12.96
N ALA A 470 -1.74 -8.04 14.21
CA ALA A 470 -1.48 -9.07 15.20
C ALA A 470 -2.79 -9.53 15.87
N ILE A 471 -2.78 -10.75 16.41
CA ILE A 471 -3.89 -11.32 17.17
C ILE A 471 -3.59 -11.15 18.67
N PRO A 472 -4.47 -10.52 19.48
CA PRO A 472 -4.27 -10.44 20.92
C PRO A 472 -4.21 -11.83 21.57
N ALA A 473 -3.26 -12.05 22.48
CA ALA A 473 -3.08 -13.33 23.16
C ALA A 473 -4.29 -13.73 24.03
N ASN A 474 -5.02 -12.74 24.56
CA ASN A 474 -6.24 -12.94 25.35
C ASN A 474 -7.52 -13.06 24.49
N LEU A 475 -7.41 -13.27 23.17
CA LEU A 475 -8.56 -13.57 22.31
C LEU A 475 -9.15 -14.94 22.66
N SER A 476 -10.48 -15.06 22.62
CA SER A 476 -11.15 -16.34 22.86
C SER A 476 -10.78 -17.37 21.80
N GLU A 477 -10.40 -18.58 22.22
CA GLU A 477 -9.88 -19.65 21.35
C GLU A 477 -10.78 -19.97 20.15
N GLU A 478 -12.09 -20.00 20.36
CA GLU A 478 -13.10 -20.26 19.32
C GLU A 478 -13.03 -19.26 18.13
N ARG A 479 -12.43 -18.08 18.32
CA ARG A 479 -12.31 -17.04 17.30
C ARG A 479 -11.02 -17.15 16.50
N ILE A 480 -9.99 -17.77 17.06
CA ILE A 480 -8.61 -17.65 16.56
C ILE A 480 -8.48 -18.14 15.11
N GLU A 481 -9.08 -19.27 14.74
CA GLU A 481 -8.97 -19.82 13.37
C GLU A 481 -9.60 -18.91 12.31
N ASN A 482 -10.79 -18.37 12.60
CA ASN A 482 -11.47 -17.44 11.71
C ASN A 482 -10.72 -16.10 11.63
N VAL A 483 -10.14 -15.64 12.74
CA VAL A 483 -9.36 -14.39 12.79
C VAL A 483 -8.03 -14.54 12.07
N TRP A 484 -7.34 -15.67 12.20
CA TRP A 484 -6.15 -15.99 11.40
C TRP A 484 -6.50 -16.01 9.91
N THR A 485 -7.64 -16.60 9.53
CA THR A 485 -8.12 -16.57 8.15
C THR A 485 -8.38 -15.14 7.69
N ALA A 486 -9.02 -14.29 8.48
CA ALA A 486 -9.18 -12.88 8.13
C ALA A 486 -7.81 -12.19 7.96
N LEU A 487 -6.88 -12.39 8.89
CA LEU A 487 -5.55 -11.78 8.90
C LEU A 487 -4.77 -12.11 7.62
N ARG A 488 -4.61 -13.40 7.29
CA ARG A 488 -3.85 -13.83 6.09
C ARG A 488 -4.39 -13.24 4.80
N HIS A 489 -5.70 -13.08 4.71
CA HIS A 489 -6.39 -12.48 3.57
C HIS A 489 -6.18 -10.97 3.55
N LEU A 490 -6.39 -10.26 4.66
CA LEU A 490 -6.14 -8.82 4.78
C LEU A 490 -4.71 -8.43 4.43
N THR A 491 -3.73 -9.31 4.67
CA THR A 491 -2.31 -9.07 4.34
C THR A 491 -1.84 -9.73 3.05
N SER A 492 -2.75 -10.26 2.22
CA SER A 492 -2.40 -10.91 0.94
C SER A 492 -2.04 -9.90 -0.16
N ALA A 493 -1.38 -10.36 -1.22
CA ALA A 493 -0.95 -9.51 -2.32
C ALA A 493 -2.12 -8.82 -3.05
N ASN A 494 -3.22 -9.56 -3.30
CA ASN A 494 -4.40 -9.00 -3.97
C ASN A 494 -5.14 -7.96 -3.10
N MET A 495 -5.19 -8.15 -1.78
CA MET A 495 -5.68 -7.13 -0.84
C MET A 495 -4.77 -5.90 -0.84
N SER A 496 -3.45 -6.10 -0.77
CA SER A 496 -2.50 -4.99 -0.80
C SER A 496 -2.60 -4.17 -2.09
N LYS A 497 -2.75 -4.83 -3.26
CA LYS A 497 -3.04 -4.15 -4.54
C LYS A 497 -4.33 -3.35 -4.43
N LEU A 498 -5.40 -3.95 -3.92
CA LEU A 498 -6.69 -3.26 -3.76
C LEU A 498 -6.58 -2.01 -2.87
N TYR A 499 -5.82 -2.06 -1.78
CA TYR A 499 -5.59 -0.90 -0.91
C TYR A 499 -4.85 0.23 -1.64
N ILE A 500 -3.86 -0.11 -2.47
CA ILE A 500 -3.12 0.86 -3.27
C ILE A 500 -4.03 1.53 -4.29
N LEU A 501 -4.80 0.76 -5.04
CA LEU A 501 -5.76 1.28 -6.03
C LEU A 501 -6.86 2.17 -5.40
N ASN A 502 -6.98 2.18 -4.07
CA ASN A 502 -8.01 2.93 -3.32
C ASN A 502 -7.43 3.93 -2.30
N GLY A 503 -6.20 4.38 -2.49
CA GLY A 503 -5.65 5.55 -1.78
C GLY A 503 -4.37 5.31 -0.99
N SER A 504 -3.88 4.07 -0.88
CA SER A 504 -2.56 3.78 -0.32
C SER A 504 -1.47 3.90 -1.39
N LEU A 505 -0.23 4.17 -0.97
CA LEU A 505 0.97 4.12 -1.84
C LEU A 505 2.09 3.27 -1.22
N VAL A 506 1.72 2.41 -0.27
CA VAL A 506 2.67 1.61 0.49
C VAL A 506 2.30 0.14 0.44
N THR A 507 3.31 -0.70 0.29
CA THR A 507 3.17 -2.14 0.41
C THR A 507 4.44 -2.72 1.01
N PRO A 508 4.32 -3.79 1.83
CA PRO A 508 5.46 -4.53 2.31
C PRO A 508 5.84 -5.67 1.36
N ARG A 509 5.26 -5.78 0.15
CA ARG A 509 5.43 -6.91 -0.76
C ARG A 509 6.13 -6.54 -2.07
N PHE A 510 7.03 -7.42 -2.50
CA PHE A 510 7.73 -7.30 -3.77
C PHE A 510 6.79 -7.52 -4.96
N SER A 511 5.96 -8.57 -4.95
CA SER A 511 5.00 -8.86 -6.02
C SER A 511 4.09 -7.66 -6.33
N VAL A 512 3.55 -7.04 -5.27
CA VAL A 512 2.64 -5.90 -5.38
C VAL A 512 3.33 -4.69 -6.00
N SER A 513 4.57 -4.42 -5.63
CA SER A 513 5.34 -3.30 -6.20
C SER A 513 5.66 -3.49 -7.68
N GLN A 514 5.69 -4.74 -8.16
CA GLN A 514 5.98 -5.10 -9.56
C GLN A 514 4.72 -5.21 -10.43
N ASP A 515 3.52 -5.17 -9.83
CA ASP A 515 2.27 -5.19 -10.60
C ASP A 515 2.19 -3.94 -11.50
N PRO A 516 1.85 -4.07 -12.80
CA PRO A 516 1.83 -2.95 -13.72
C PRO A 516 0.85 -1.82 -13.35
N GLU A 517 -0.32 -2.14 -12.80
CA GLU A 517 -1.29 -1.12 -12.39
C GLU A 517 -0.78 -0.38 -11.16
N VAL A 518 -0.18 -1.12 -10.21
CA VAL A 518 0.39 -0.55 -9.00
C VAL A 518 1.58 0.35 -9.31
N SER A 519 2.56 -0.15 -10.06
CA SER A 519 3.79 0.57 -10.38
C SER A 519 3.54 1.83 -11.23
N ALA A 520 2.47 1.87 -12.01
CA ALA A 520 2.09 3.03 -12.82
C ALA A 520 1.50 4.19 -11.98
N LEU A 521 1.01 3.95 -10.76
CA LEU A 521 0.36 4.98 -9.95
C LEU A 521 1.32 6.03 -9.41
N SER A 522 2.54 5.63 -9.04
CA SER A 522 3.55 6.56 -8.53
C SER A 522 4.96 6.00 -8.69
N PRO A 523 5.95 6.84 -9.11
CA PRO A 523 7.35 6.43 -9.14
C PRO A 523 7.89 6.03 -7.77
N LEU A 524 7.26 6.49 -6.68
CA LEU A 524 7.64 6.17 -5.32
C LEU A 524 7.66 4.65 -5.05
N ILE A 525 6.70 3.91 -5.60
CA ILE A 525 6.56 2.47 -5.38
C ILE A 525 7.83 1.74 -5.85
N LYS A 526 8.27 2.04 -7.08
CA LYS A 526 9.50 1.46 -7.62
C LYS A 526 10.73 1.88 -6.82
N ILE A 527 10.81 3.15 -6.40
CA ILE A 527 11.94 3.67 -5.62
C ILE A 527 12.07 2.91 -4.29
N VAL A 528 10.95 2.65 -3.61
CA VAL A 528 10.94 1.91 -2.34
C VAL A 528 11.29 0.43 -2.55
N ASP A 529 10.76 -0.22 -3.60
CA ASP A 529 11.12 -1.60 -3.96
C ASP A 529 12.62 -1.73 -4.24
N ASP A 530 13.20 -0.80 -5.02
CA ASP A 530 14.64 -0.76 -5.29
C ASP A 530 15.46 -0.59 -3.99
N MET A 531 14.99 0.25 -3.05
CA MET A 531 15.63 0.41 -1.74
C MET A 531 15.56 -0.86 -0.89
N ALA A 532 14.43 -1.57 -0.93
CA ALA A 532 14.26 -2.83 -0.21
C ALA A 532 15.24 -3.89 -0.73
N ARG A 533 15.39 -4.01 -2.06
CA ARG A 533 16.33 -4.96 -2.71
C ARG A 533 17.79 -4.64 -2.45
N LYS A 534 18.13 -3.38 -2.23
CA LYS A 534 19.49 -2.90 -1.96
C LYS A 534 19.84 -2.86 -0.47
N ASP A 535 19.00 -3.41 0.40
CA ASP A 535 19.19 -3.40 1.86
C ASP A 535 19.30 -1.97 2.45
N ILE A 536 18.67 -0.98 1.80
CA ILE A 536 18.63 0.40 2.27
C ILE A 536 17.52 0.57 3.32
N LEU A 537 16.42 -0.17 3.19
CA LEU A 537 15.33 -0.16 4.18
C LEU A 537 15.77 -0.87 5.48
N GLN A 538 15.73 -0.15 6.61
CA GLN A 538 16.30 -0.63 7.87
C GLN A 538 15.37 -0.40 9.06
N ALA A 539 15.26 -1.40 9.94
CA ALA A 539 14.44 -1.33 11.17
C ALA A 539 15.24 -1.03 12.44
N TRP A 540 16.55 -1.30 12.45
CA TRP A 540 17.40 -1.05 13.61
C TRP A 540 17.48 0.42 14.08
N PRO A 541 17.10 1.46 13.31
CA PRO A 541 16.93 2.79 13.88
C PRO A 541 15.79 2.90 14.89
N ARG A 542 14.79 2.00 14.85
CA ARG A 542 13.72 1.85 15.85
C ARG A 542 13.46 0.35 16.06
N PRO A 543 14.41 -0.35 16.68
CA PRO A 543 14.39 -1.80 16.73
C PRO A 543 13.19 -2.30 17.56
N PRO A 544 12.49 -3.37 17.14
CA PRO A 544 11.40 -3.99 17.90
C PRO A 544 11.92 -4.76 19.12
N VAL A 545 12.43 -4.03 20.12
CA VAL A 545 12.95 -4.59 21.38
C VAL A 545 12.19 -4.01 22.58
N PRO A 546 12.16 -4.70 23.73
CA PRO A 546 11.55 -4.16 24.94
C PRO A 546 12.15 -2.82 25.35
N GLY A 547 11.32 -1.91 25.86
CA GLY A 547 11.70 -0.58 26.34
C GLY A 547 12.00 0.48 25.27
N ILE A 548 12.02 0.11 23.97
CA ILE A 548 12.40 1.05 22.91
C ILE A 548 11.50 2.29 22.84
N THR A 549 10.19 2.13 23.07
CA THR A 549 9.23 3.25 23.05
C THR A 549 9.52 4.26 24.15
N ASP A 550 9.94 3.80 25.34
CA ASP A 550 10.33 4.69 26.45
C ASP A 550 11.62 5.46 26.09
N VAL A 551 12.61 4.79 25.51
CA VAL A 551 13.86 5.41 25.06
C VAL A 551 13.59 6.51 24.02
N ILE A 552 12.75 6.22 23.02
CA ILE A 552 12.33 7.18 21.99
C ILE A 552 11.57 8.35 22.61
N SER A 553 10.63 8.09 23.52
CA SER A 553 9.88 9.14 24.20
C SER A 553 10.79 10.05 25.02
N ILE A 554 11.75 9.49 25.77
CA ILE A 554 12.75 10.25 26.52
C ILE A 554 13.56 11.15 25.58
N ALA A 555 14.02 10.62 24.44
CA ALA A 555 14.71 11.40 23.42
C ALA A 555 13.87 12.60 22.97
N GLY A 556 12.61 12.35 22.61
CA GLY A 556 11.67 13.37 22.15
C GLY A 556 11.39 14.49 23.16
N HIS A 557 11.47 14.20 24.47
CA HIS A 557 11.29 15.21 25.51
C HIS A 557 12.58 15.98 25.81
N GLU A 558 13.71 15.28 25.95
CA GLU A 558 14.96 15.90 26.38
C GLU A 558 15.65 16.69 25.26
N ILE A 559 15.58 16.19 24.03
CA ILE A 559 16.14 16.87 22.86
C ILE A 559 15.31 18.09 22.49
N PHE A 560 14.00 18.10 22.76
CA PHE A 560 13.16 19.27 22.51
C PHE A 560 13.68 20.50 23.28
N GLU A 561 14.17 20.32 24.52
CA GLU A 561 14.74 21.41 25.32
C GLU A 561 15.98 22.04 24.66
N VAL A 562 16.69 21.31 23.80
CA VAL A 562 17.80 21.83 23.00
C VAL A 562 17.28 22.72 21.88
N LEU A 563 16.28 22.23 21.13
CA LEU A 563 15.71 22.97 20.01
C LEU A 563 14.98 24.24 20.45
N ASP A 564 14.36 24.20 21.62
CA ASP A 564 13.69 25.35 22.25
C ASP A 564 14.68 26.29 22.99
N GLY A 565 15.99 26.04 22.90
CA GLY A 565 17.03 26.90 23.47
C GLY A 565 17.15 26.89 25.00
N ARG A 566 16.41 26.03 25.70
CA ARG A 566 16.40 25.94 27.17
C ARG A 566 17.55 25.12 27.74
N ARG A 567 18.25 24.34 26.90
CA ARG A 567 19.31 23.44 27.34
C ARG A 567 20.42 23.26 26.32
N SER A 568 21.66 23.08 26.81
CA SER A 568 22.78 22.67 25.96
C SER A 568 22.66 21.20 25.53
N ILE A 569 23.23 20.88 24.37
CA ILE A 569 23.28 19.50 23.85
C ILE A 569 23.82 18.54 24.91
N LYS A 570 24.98 18.85 25.51
CA LYS A 570 25.64 18.00 26.50
C LYS A 570 24.74 17.69 27.69
N LYS A 571 24.02 18.68 28.22
CA LYS A 571 23.14 18.49 29.37
C LYS A 571 21.89 17.68 28.98
N ALA A 572 21.31 17.93 27.81
CA ALA A 572 20.16 17.17 27.32
C ALA A 572 20.50 15.68 27.13
N LEU A 573 21.62 15.39 26.45
CA LEU A 573 22.09 14.02 26.22
C LEU A 573 22.43 13.28 27.51
N SER A 574 23.07 13.94 28.48
CA SER A 574 23.32 13.32 29.80
C SER A 574 22.02 12.98 30.52
N MET A 575 21.05 13.89 30.53
CA MET A 575 19.76 13.64 31.18
C MET A 575 18.96 12.55 30.46
N ALA A 576 19.00 12.50 29.14
CA ALA A 576 18.39 11.44 28.35
C ALA A 576 19.03 10.08 28.68
N GLN A 577 20.37 10.01 28.74
CA GLN A 577 21.11 8.82 29.15
C GLN A 577 20.68 8.34 30.53
N ASP A 578 20.75 9.21 31.55
CA ASP A 578 20.45 8.85 32.94
C ASP A 578 19.01 8.37 33.12
N ARG A 579 18.06 9.04 32.44
CA ARG A 579 16.63 8.65 32.49
C ARG A 579 16.39 7.32 31.79
N ALA A 580 16.95 7.14 30.59
CA ALA A 580 16.73 5.93 29.82
C ALA A 580 17.44 4.74 30.47
N ASP A 581 18.67 4.90 30.96
CA ASP A 581 19.38 3.87 31.72
C ASP A 581 18.58 3.41 32.94
N ARG A 582 18.00 4.36 33.68
CA ARG A 582 17.15 4.04 34.84
C ARG A 582 15.93 3.21 34.43
N VAL A 583 15.19 3.65 33.40
CA VAL A 583 13.99 2.94 32.94
C VAL A 583 14.32 1.51 32.48
N MET A 584 15.41 1.35 31.72
CA MET A 584 15.79 0.03 31.21
C MET A 584 16.26 -0.92 32.32
N ARG A 585 17.03 -0.41 33.30
CA ARG A 585 17.48 -1.17 34.47
C ARG A 585 16.35 -1.53 35.43
N ASP A 586 15.45 -0.60 35.72
CA ASP A 586 14.31 -0.83 36.62
C ASP A 586 13.37 -1.92 36.06
N ARG A 587 13.34 -2.10 34.73
CA ARG A 587 12.62 -3.18 34.05
C ARG A 587 13.43 -4.47 33.88
N GLY A 588 14.68 -4.50 34.32
CA GLY A 588 15.55 -5.68 34.28
C GLY A 588 16.02 -6.06 32.87
N TYR A 589 16.10 -5.10 31.93
CA TYR A 589 16.55 -5.38 30.58
C TYR A 589 18.07 -5.55 30.47
N TYR A 590 18.84 -4.93 31.38
CA TYR A 590 20.28 -5.17 31.60
C TYR A 590 20.75 -4.71 32.98
#